data_AF-A0A1C3N0K0-F1
#
_entry.id   AF-A0A1C3N0K0-F1
#
_cell.length_a   1.000
_cell.length_b   1.000
_cell.length_c   1.000
_cell.angle_alpha   90.00
_cell.angle_beta   90.00
_cell.angle_gamma   90.00
#
_symmetry.space_group_name_H-M   'P 1'
#
loop_
_entity.id
_entity.type
_entity.pdbx_description
1 polymer ?
#
loop_
_entity_poly.entity_id
_entity_poly.type
_entity_poly.pdbx_seq_one_letter_code
_entity_poly.pdbx_strand_id
1 'polypeptide(L)'
;MGTRSVRHSRASLAGLLAALLVSAGCFVGGVSEPSGPEPGADRPARSADPSVTRADGTTSVAEFADDVAAAQAVAERYWAARFRESGQRFQPIRRITPYQRSGEVSCGGQPLPRNNAVYCSQGDFIAYDVTWSVAAFRQVGDAFVFYLLGHEYAHGIQVRLGIRYDFTIQQELQADCMAGAYLGDSVRSGDLTLEDGDLEEFREGLAAVGDDPDQPWFAEGSHGTAEQRTDSFFRGYEQSLAVCGLG
;
A
#
# COMPACT_ATOMS: atom_id res chain seq x y z
N MET A 1 -17.03 12.36 77.26
CA MET A 1 -18.33 13.07 77.24
C MET A 1 -18.44 13.80 75.92
N GLY A 2 -19.46 13.52 75.10
CA GLY A 2 -19.74 14.27 73.86
C GLY A 2 -19.87 13.41 72.60
N THR A 3 -20.81 12.47 72.58
CA THR A 3 -21.30 11.84 71.35
C THR A 3 -22.13 12.83 70.54
N ARG A 4 -21.81 13.05 69.26
CA ARG A 4 -22.72 13.66 68.29
C ARG A 4 -22.92 12.71 67.11
N SER A 5 -24.09 12.07 67.14
CA SER A 5 -24.75 11.42 66.00
C SER A 5 -25.55 12.49 65.26
N VAL A 6 -25.38 12.65 63.94
CA VAL A 6 -26.44 13.16 63.05
C VAL A 6 -26.26 12.62 61.62
N ARG A 7 -27.19 11.73 61.26
CA ARG A 7 -27.93 11.51 59.98
C ARG A 7 -27.15 11.25 58.68
N HIS A 8 -27.36 10.02 58.19
CA HIS A 8 -27.27 9.65 56.78
C HIS A 8 -28.38 10.34 55.96
N SER A 9 -27.99 11.21 55.03
CA SER A 9 -28.86 11.63 53.93
C SER A 9 -28.69 10.63 52.78
N ARG A 10 -29.77 9.92 52.47
CA ARG A 10 -29.91 9.14 51.23
C ARG A 10 -30.06 10.13 50.08
N ALA A 11 -28.99 10.36 49.33
CA ALA A 11 -29.06 11.04 48.04
C ALA A 11 -29.34 9.97 46.97
N SER A 12 -30.49 10.12 46.32
CA SER A 12 -31.00 9.28 45.25
C SER A 12 -30.01 9.18 44.09
N LEU A 13 -29.80 7.96 43.59
CA LEU A 13 -29.25 7.72 42.26
C LEU A 13 -30.22 8.31 41.24
N ALA A 14 -29.82 9.42 40.61
CA ALA A 14 -30.42 9.92 39.38
C ALA A 14 -29.27 10.15 38.40
N GLY A 15 -29.40 9.53 37.22
CA GLY A 15 -28.30 9.20 36.35
C GLY A 15 -27.61 10.38 35.69
N LEU A 16 -26.35 10.14 35.34
CA LEU A 16 -25.73 10.64 34.13
C LEU A 16 -24.74 9.55 33.68
N LEU A 17 -25.25 8.59 32.91
CA LEU A 17 -24.43 7.84 31.97
C LEU A 17 -23.97 8.84 30.91
N ALA A 18 -22.84 9.49 31.14
CA ALA A 18 -22.11 10.16 30.08
C ALA A 18 -21.56 9.06 29.17
N ALA A 19 -22.32 8.75 28.12
CA ALA A 19 -21.83 7.93 27.02
C ALA A 19 -20.63 8.66 26.40
N LEU A 20 -19.43 8.20 26.76
CA LEU A 20 -18.21 8.50 26.01
C LEU A 20 -18.31 7.76 24.68
N LEU A 21 -18.98 8.38 23.71
CA LEU A 21 -18.84 8.04 22.30
C LEU A 21 -17.46 8.51 21.85
N VAL A 22 -16.45 7.66 22.04
CA VAL A 22 -15.23 7.75 21.26
C VAL A 22 -15.60 7.26 19.86
N SER A 23 -16.04 8.17 19.01
CA SER A 23 -16.13 7.92 17.58
C SER A 23 -14.70 7.73 17.08
N ALA A 24 -14.31 6.47 16.88
CA ALA A 24 -13.17 6.14 16.03
C ALA A 24 -13.44 6.78 14.66
N GLY A 25 -12.60 7.75 14.28
CA GLY A 25 -12.67 8.38 12.97
C GLY A 25 -12.53 7.33 11.89
N CYS A 26 -13.60 7.13 11.12
CA CYS A 26 -13.52 6.42 9.86
C CYS A 26 -12.81 7.32 8.87
N PHE A 27 -11.55 7.04 8.55
CA PHE A 27 -10.95 7.59 7.35
C PHE A 27 -11.15 6.57 6.23
N VAL A 28 -12.19 6.83 5.44
CA VAL A 28 -12.27 6.35 4.07
C VAL A 28 -12.56 7.58 3.22
N GLY A 29 -11.52 8.12 2.62
CA GLY A 29 -11.58 9.18 1.62
C GLY A 29 -12.36 8.71 0.40
N GLY A 30 -13.67 8.92 0.42
CA GLY A 30 -14.49 8.95 -0.77
C GLY A 30 -14.34 10.33 -1.41
N VAL A 31 -13.58 10.42 -2.50
CA VAL A 31 -13.58 11.62 -3.34
C VAL A 31 -14.89 11.67 -4.14
N SER A 32 -15.68 12.70 -3.90
CA SER A 32 -16.70 13.16 -4.84
C SER A 32 -15.99 14.04 -5.88
N GLU A 33 -16.13 13.71 -7.16
CA GLU A 33 -15.58 14.50 -8.27
C GLU A 33 -16.18 15.93 -8.27
N PRO A 34 -15.36 16.99 -8.31
CA PRO A 34 -15.81 18.31 -8.74
C PRO A 34 -15.73 18.39 -10.27
N SER A 35 -16.89 18.57 -10.91
CA SER A 35 -16.98 18.86 -12.35
C SER A 35 -16.38 20.23 -12.65
N GLY A 36 -15.14 20.25 -13.16
CA GLY A 36 -14.44 21.42 -13.71
C GLY A 36 -14.09 21.23 -15.19
N PRO A 37 -13.91 22.31 -15.97
CA PRO A 37 -13.87 22.24 -17.43
C PRO A 37 -12.55 21.67 -17.96
N GLU A 38 -12.64 20.86 -19.03
CA GLU A 38 -11.50 20.26 -19.74
C GLU A 38 -10.46 21.29 -20.21
N PRO A 39 -9.16 21.07 -19.95
CA PRO A 39 -8.08 21.74 -20.68
C PRO A 39 -7.80 21.02 -22.00
N GLY A 40 -7.80 21.79 -23.08
CA GLY A 40 -7.54 21.34 -24.45
C GLY A 40 -6.14 20.77 -24.68
N ALA A 41 -6.08 19.91 -25.71
CA ALA A 41 -4.92 19.23 -26.25
C ALA A 41 -3.81 20.18 -26.73
N ASP A 42 -2.56 19.84 -26.42
CA ASP A 42 -1.57 19.39 -27.42
C ASP A 42 -0.20 19.19 -26.75
N ARG A 43 0.08 17.94 -26.37
CA ARG A 43 1.46 17.45 -26.23
C ARG A 43 1.49 16.11 -26.97
N PRO A 44 2.37 15.90 -27.95
CA PRO A 44 2.39 14.65 -28.68
C PRO A 44 2.80 13.53 -27.71
N ALA A 45 1.83 12.74 -27.28
CA ALA A 45 2.09 11.43 -26.75
C ALA A 45 2.76 10.64 -27.88
N ARG A 46 3.99 10.17 -27.66
CA ARG A 46 4.54 9.12 -28.51
C ARG A 46 3.60 7.94 -28.36
N SER A 47 2.81 7.66 -29.39
CA SER A 47 1.95 6.50 -29.46
C SER A 47 2.86 5.26 -29.44
N ALA A 48 2.96 4.60 -28.28
CA ALA A 48 3.49 3.26 -28.21
C ALA A 48 2.54 2.33 -28.97
N ASP A 49 3.11 1.51 -29.86
CA ASP A 49 2.37 0.53 -30.64
C ASP A 49 1.85 -0.57 -29.69
N PRO A 50 0.54 -0.87 -29.65
CA PRO A 50 -0.02 -1.92 -28.80
C PRO A 50 0.49 -3.34 -29.13
N SER A 51 1.30 -3.51 -30.18
CA SER A 51 2.00 -4.76 -30.51
C SER A 51 3.41 -4.89 -29.91
N VAL A 52 3.93 -3.85 -29.25
CA VAL A 52 5.24 -3.87 -28.57
C VAL A 52 5.00 -3.98 -27.06
N THR A 53 5.10 -5.21 -26.54
CA THR A 53 5.17 -5.46 -25.09
C THR A 53 6.62 -5.37 -24.64
N ARG A 54 6.87 -4.77 -23.48
CA ARG A 54 8.19 -4.83 -22.81
C ARG A 54 8.26 -5.94 -21.76
N ALA A 55 7.13 -6.53 -21.39
CA ALA A 55 7.12 -7.74 -20.61
C ALA A 55 7.63 -8.92 -21.46
N ASP A 56 8.69 -9.56 -20.99
CA ASP A 56 9.33 -10.70 -21.67
C ASP A 56 8.57 -12.01 -21.40
N GLY A 57 7.92 -12.15 -20.23
CA GLY A 57 7.11 -13.32 -19.90
C GLY A 57 5.60 -13.09 -19.86
N THR A 58 5.16 -12.00 -19.24
CA THR A 58 3.78 -11.95 -18.74
C THR A 58 2.89 -11.02 -19.56
N THR A 59 2.32 -11.62 -20.59
CA THR A 59 1.41 -10.94 -21.51
C THR A 59 -0.04 -11.39 -21.31
N SER A 60 -0.29 -12.45 -20.54
CA SER A 60 -1.61 -12.99 -20.25
C SER A 60 -2.02 -12.83 -18.78
N VAL A 61 -3.32 -12.94 -18.51
CA VAL A 61 -3.85 -12.95 -17.12
C VAL A 61 -3.34 -14.15 -16.32
N ALA A 62 -3.07 -15.28 -16.98
CA ALA A 62 -2.58 -16.48 -16.33
C ALA A 62 -1.14 -16.30 -15.85
N GLU A 63 -0.26 -15.83 -16.73
CA GLU A 63 1.13 -15.52 -16.38
C GLU A 63 1.19 -14.43 -15.28
N PHE A 64 0.31 -13.43 -15.36
CA PHE A 64 0.21 -12.41 -14.31
C PHE A 64 -0.20 -12.99 -12.95
N ALA A 65 -1.07 -14.00 -12.93
CA ALA A 65 -1.42 -14.67 -11.69
C ALA A 65 -0.24 -15.48 -11.12
N ASP A 66 0.58 -16.08 -11.98
CA ASP A 66 1.79 -16.80 -11.57
C ASP A 66 2.83 -15.84 -10.98
N ASP A 67 3.03 -14.66 -11.57
CA ASP A 67 3.95 -13.65 -11.03
C ASP A 67 3.46 -13.04 -9.71
N VAL A 68 2.15 -12.80 -9.57
CA VAL A 68 1.58 -12.39 -8.27
C VAL A 68 1.83 -13.47 -7.21
N ALA A 69 1.68 -14.74 -7.55
CA ALA A 69 1.97 -15.84 -6.62
C ALA A 69 3.47 -15.94 -6.27
N ALA A 70 4.35 -15.72 -7.25
CA ALA A 70 5.79 -15.66 -7.05
C ALA A 70 6.17 -14.49 -6.13
N ALA A 71 5.70 -13.28 -6.43
CA ALA A 71 5.92 -12.09 -5.63
C ALA A 71 5.40 -12.26 -4.19
N GLN A 72 4.22 -12.89 -4.02
CA GLN A 72 3.69 -13.21 -2.69
C GLN A 72 4.66 -14.13 -1.93
N ALA A 73 5.12 -15.20 -2.58
CA ALA A 73 6.00 -16.17 -1.94
C ALA A 73 7.36 -15.58 -1.54
N VAL A 74 7.95 -14.71 -2.38
CA VAL A 74 9.21 -14.02 -2.05
C VAL A 74 8.98 -13.04 -0.88
N ALA A 75 7.91 -12.24 -0.91
CA ALA A 75 7.58 -11.30 0.17
C ALA A 75 7.35 -12.02 1.51
N GLU A 76 6.60 -13.13 1.51
CA GLU A 76 6.35 -13.91 2.73
C GLU A 76 7.61 -14.54 3.30
N ARG A 77 8.51 -15.07 2.45
CA ARG A 77 9.82 -15.59 2.90
C ARG A 77 10.66 -14.48 3.53
N TYR A 78 10.73 -13.33 2.88
CA TYR A 78 11.48 -12.17 3.37
C TYR A 78 10.97 -11.70 4.73
N TRP A 79 9.67 -11.40 4.84
CA TRP A 79 9.09 -10.90 6.09
C TRP A 79 9.09 -11.96 7.20
N ALA A 80 8.91 -13.24 6.88
CA ALA A 80 9.09 -14.32 7.86
C ALA A 80 10.50 -14.33 8.47
N ALA A 81 11.54 -14.12 7.65
CA ALA A 81 12.92 -14.03 8.11
C ALA A 81 13.13 -12.80 9.00
N ARG A 82 12.68 -11.61 8.57
CA ARG A 82 12.83 -10.36 9.32
C ARG A 82 12.11 -10.38 10.67
N PHE A 83 10.88 -10.88 10.72
CA PHE A 83 10.16 -11.01 11.99
C PHE A 83 10.86 -12.00 12.93
N ARG A 84 11.35 -13.14 12.40
CA ARG A 84 12.12 -14.11 13.19
C ARG A 84 13.40 -13.51 13.77
N GLU A 85 14.13 -12.73 12.99
CA GLU A 85 15.33 -12.00 13.45
C GLU A 85 15.00 -11.03 14.60
N SER A 86 13.83 -10.37 14.54
CA SER A 86 13.36 -9.48 15.60
C SER A 86 12.75 -10.21 16.83
N GLY A 87 12.72 -11.55 16.82
CA GLY A 87 12.09 -12.35 17.89
C GLY A 87 10.56 -12.31 17.89
N GLN A 88 9.94 -11.81 16.82
CA GLN A 88 8.50 -11.70 16.66
C GLN A 88 7.94 -12.82 15.78
N ARG A 89 6.65 -13.12 15.94
CA ARG A 89 5.94 -14.06 15.06
C ARG A 89 5.41 -13.33 13.83
N PHE A 90 5.84 -13.75 12.65
CA PHE A 90 5.24 -13.30 11.40
C PHE A 90 3.83 -13.86 11.23
N GLN A 91 2.92 -13.03 10.75
CA GLN A 91 1.60 -13.43 10.27
C GLN A 91 1.48 -12.99 8.82
N PRO A 92 1.37 -13.89 7.83
CA PRO A 92 1.15 -13.51 6.43
C PRO A 92 -0.14 -12.70 6.27
N ILE A 93 -0.26 -11.97 5.16
CA ILE A 93 -1.54 -11.36 4.75
C ILE A 93 -2.51 -12.48 4.39
N ARG A 94 -3.73 -12.42 4.94
CA ARG A 94 -4.69 -13.54 4.88
C ARG A 94 -5.07 -13.96 3.46
N ARG A 95 -5.14 -13.03 2.51
CA ARG A 95 -5.48 -13.32 1.10
C ARG A 95 -5.04 -12.18 0.17
N ILE A 96 -4.79 -12.55 -1.08
CA ILE A 96 -4.66 -11.63 -2.21
C ILE A 96 -5.86 -11.88 -3.15
N THR A 97 -6.58 -10.83 -3.54
CA THR A 97 -7.87 -10.94 -4.25
C THR A 97 -7.86 -10.11 -5.54
N PRO A 98 -7.74 -10.72 -6.73
CA PRO A 98 -7.96 -10.00 -7.98
C PRO A 98 -9.43 -9.58 -8.12
N TYR A 99 -9.67 -8.44 -8.76
CA TYR A 99 -11.01 -8.01 -9.20
C TYR A 99 -10.94 -7.33 -10.57
N GLN A 100 -12.10 -7.15 -11.21
CA GLN A 100 -12.19 -6.56 -12.55
C GLN A 100 -13.22 -5.43 -12.62
N ARG A 101 -14.27 -5.50 -11.82
CA ARG A 101 -15.35 -4.51 -11.84
C ARG A 101 -15.23 -3.58 -10.62
N SER A 102 -15.48 -2.29 -10.85
CA SER A 102 -15.61 -1.32 -9.76
C SER A 102 -16.65 -1.82 -8.76
N GLY A 103 -16.30 -1.82 -7.48
CA GLY A 103 -17.16 -2.27 -6.38
C GLY A 103 -17.37 -3.78 -6.27
N GLU A 104 -16.65 -4.60 -7.05
CA GLU A 104 -16.64 -6.06 -6.91
C GLU A 104 -16.07 -6.52 -5.56
N VAL A 105 -15.06 -5.80 -5.07
CA VAL A 105 -14.46 -5.97 -3.75
C VAL A 105 -14.69 -4.69 -2.95
N SER A 106 -14.85 -4.83 -1.64
CA SER A 106 -14.99 -3.70 -0.71
C SER A 106 -14.00 -3.82 0.44
N CYS A 107 -13.42 -2.69 0.86
CA CYS A 107 -12.64 -2.59 2.09
C CYS A 107 -13.48 -1.86 3.16
N GLY A 108 -13.79 -2.52 4.27
CA GLY A 108 -14.55 -1.89 5.35
C GLY A 108 -15.95 -1.39 4.94
N GLY A 109 -16.59 -2.07 3.99
CA GLY A 109 -17.88 -1.67 3.42
C GLY A 109 -17.81 -0.60 2.33
N GLN A 110 -16.61 -0.12 1.99
CA GLN A 110 -16.41 0.85 0.92
C GLN A 110 -15.98 0.14 -0.37
N PRO A 111 -16.72 0.29 -1.49
CA PRO A 111 -16.41 -0.37 -2.74
C PRO A 111 -15.10 0.16 -3.33
N LEU A 112 -14.23 -0.75 -3.79
CA LEU A 112 -12.95 -0.37 -4.41
C LEU A 112 -13.17 0.08 -5.87
N PRO A 113 -12.50 1.17 -6.32
CA PRO A 113 -12.55 1.62 -7.71
C PRO A 113 -11.73 0.70 -8.62
N ARG A 114 -11.90 0.86 -9.94
CA ARG A 114 -10.95 0.30 -10.94
C ARG A 114 -9.61 1.03 -10.89
N ASN A 115 -8.62 0.48 -11.60
CA ASN A 115 -7.27 1.04 -11.72
C ASN A 115 -6.57 1.25 -10.38
N ASN A 116 -6.69 0.26 -9.49
CA ASN A 116 -6.23 0.37 -8.12
C ASN A 116 -5.63 -0.94 -7.62
N ALA A 117 -4.68 -0.83 -6.69
CA ALA A 117 -4.22 -1.89 -5.81
C ALA A 117 -4.29 -1.35 -4.37
N VAL A 118 -4.60 -2.20 -3.40
CA VAL A 118 -4.75 -1.75 -2.01
C VAL A 118 -4.60 -2.89 -1.02
N TYR A 119 -3.91 -2.62 0.10
CA TYR A 119 -4.02 -3.38 1.32
C TYR A 119 -5.18 -2.89 2.20
N CYS A 120 -6.15 -3.76 2.43
CA CYS A 120 -7.28 -3.51 3.32
C CYS A 120 -7.01 -4.07 4.74
N SER A 121 -6.73 -3.18 5.69
CA SER A 121 -6.49 -3.54 7.10
C SER A 121 -7.69 -4.20 7.79
N GLN A 122 -8.93 -3.77 7.49
CA GLN A 122 -10.15 -4.31 8.12
C GLN A 122 -10.43 -5.77 7.76
N GLY A 123 -9.95 -6.23 6.60
CA GLY A 123 -10.11 -7.61 6.16
C GLY A 123 -8.80 -8.38 6.06
N ASP A 124 -7.66 -7.75 6.36
CA ASP A 124 -6.30 -8.23 6.13
C ASP A 124 -6.14 -8.88 4.75
N PHE A 125 -6.33 -8.10 3.69
CA PHE A 125 -6.16 -8.60 2.32
C PHE A 125 -5.58 -7.55 1.40
N ILE A 126 -4.86 -8.01 0.38
CA ILE A 126 -4.51 -7.19 -0.77
C ILE A 126 -5.57 -7.42 -1.86
N ALA A 127 -6.02 -6.36 -2.51
CA ALA A 127 -6.87 -6.45 -3.70
C ALA A 127 -6.28 -5.62 -4.84
N TYR A 128 -6.41 -6.10 -6.08
CA TYR A 128 -5.90 -5.40 -7.25
C TYR A 128 -6.81 -5.57 -8.47
N ASP A 129 -6.94 -4.52 -9.28
CA ASP A 129 -7.63 -4.57 -10.58
C ASP A 129 -6.76 -5.29 -11.61
N VAL A 130 -7.08 -6.55 -11.90
CA VAL A 130 -6.27 -7.39 -12.81
C VAL A 130 -6.21 -6.84 -14.23
N THR A 131 -7.24 -6.13 -14.70
CA THR A 131 -7.25 -5.60 -16.07
C THR A 131 -6.26 -4.45 -16.20
N TRP A 132 -6.27 -3.56 -15.21
CA TRP A 132 -5.33 -2.46 -15.15
C TRP A 132 -3.91 -2.94 -14.89
N SER A 133 -3.71 -3.86 -13.94
CA SER A 133 -2.36 -4.36 -13.61
C SER A 133 -1.70 -5.05 -14.79
N VAL A 134 -2.41 -5.91 -15.53
CA VAL A 134 -1.88 -6.54 -16.76
C VAL A 134 -1.57 -5.50 -17.84
N ALA A 135 -2.37 -4.44 -17.96
CA ALA A 135 -2.12 -3.39 -18.94
C ALA A 135 -0.88 -2.53 -18.59
N ALA A 136 -0.72 -2.17 -17.31
CA ALA A 136 0.46 -1.46 -16.81
C ALA A 136 1.72 -2.31 -17.01
N PHE A 137 1.61 -3.59 -16.71
CA PHE A 137 2.67 -4.57 -16.85
C PHE A 137 3.14 -4.77 -18.29
N ARG A 138 2.23 -4.90 -19.27
CA ARG A 138 2.61 -4.96 -20.70
C ARG A 138 3.37 -3.71 -21.17
N GLN A 139 3.09 -2.57 -20.53
CA GLN A 139 3.72 -1.30 -20.86
C GLN A 139 5.04 -1.06 -20.14
N VAL A 140 5.15 -1.45 -18.86
CA VAL A 140 6.30 -1.17 -17.99
C VAL A 140 7.29 -2.34 -17.97
N GLY A 141 6.77 -3.57 -18.03
CA GLY A 141 7.53 -4.81 -17.89
C GLY A 141 7.14 -5.61 -16.66
N ASP A 142 7.75 -6.78 -16.50
CA ASP A 142 7.28 -7.78 -15.55
C ASP A 142 7.75 -7.65 -14.12
N ALA A 143 8.89 -7.00 -13.91
CA ALA A 143 9.39 -6.72 -12.59
C ALA A 143 8.41 -5.87 -11.76
N PHE A 144 7.64 -4.98 -12.42
CA PHE A 144 6.76 -4.03 -11.73
C PHE A 144 5.74 -4.68 -10.79
N VAL A 145 5.28 -5.91 -11.05
CA VAL A 145 4.33 -6.61 -10.14
C VAL A 145 4.95 -6.94 -8.79
N PHE A 146 6.26 -7.20 -8.75
CA PHE A 146 6.98 -7.46 -7.50
C PHE A 146 7.08 -6.21 -6.64
N TYR A 147 7.22 -5.03 -7.27
CA TYR A 147 7.12 -3.75 -6.60
C TYR A 147 5.68 -3.47 -6.13
N LEU A 148 4.69 -3.56 -7.03
CA LEU A 148 3.29 -3.27 -6.71
C LEU A 148 2.81 -4.11 -5.53
N LEU A 149 3.05 -5.43 -5.57
CA LEU A 149 2.66 -6.31 -4.48
C LEU A 149 3.51 -6.05 -3.23
N GLY A 150 4.81 -5.78 -3.37
CA GLY A 150 5.70 -5.46 -2.25
C GLY A 150 5.27 -4.21 -1.49
N HIS A 151 4.81 -3.18 -2.19
CA HIS A 151 4.25 -1.95 -1.64
C HIS A 151 2.98 -2.24 -0.81
N GLU A 152 2.01 -2.95 -1.38
CA GLU A 152 0.79 -3.32 -0.65
C GLU A 152 1.10 -4.25 0.54
N TYR A 153 2.09 -5.14 0.40
CA TYR A 153 2.53 -5.98 1.50
C TYR A 153 3.13 -5.15 2.64
N ALA A 154 3.89 -4.10 2.30
CA ALA A 154 4.49 -3.18 3.26
C ALA A 154 3.44 -2.46 4.12
N HIS A 155 2.28 -2.09 3.57
CA HIS A 155 1.16 -1.59 4.37
C HIS A 155 0.66 -2.63 5.39
N GLY A 156 0.60 -3.90 4.99
CA GLY A 156 0.32 -5.00 5.91
C GLY A 156 1.35 -5.10 7.03
N ILE A 157 2.64 -4.92 6.71
CA ILE A 157 3.71 -4.92 7.71
C ILE A 157 3.62 -3.71 8.64
N GLN A 158 3.31 -2.51 8.12
CA GLN A 158 3.08 -1.33 8.93
C GLN A 158 1.99 -1.58 9.98
N VAL A 159 0.88 -2.24 9.59
CA VAL A 159 -0.17 -2.65 10.53
C VAL A 159 0.35 -3.63 11.58
N ARG A 160 1.13 -4.64 11.18
CA ARG A 160 1.71 -5.65 12.09
C ARG A 160 2.68 -5.04 13.10
N LEU A 161 3.41 -4.01 12.69
CA LEU A 161 4.36 -3.27 13.53
C LEU A 161 3.72 -2.11 14.30
N GLY A 162 2.44 -1.82 14.07
CA GLY A 162 1.74 -0.70 14.70
C GLY A 162 2.22 0.68 14.23
N ILE A 163 2.85 0.75 13.05
CA ILE A 163 3.35 1.99 12.46
C ILE A 163 2.17 2.80 11.92
N ARG A 164 2.08 4.05 12.36
CA ARG A 164 1.07 5.01 11.91
C ARG A 164 1.72 6.36 11.76
N TYR A 165 1.49 6.99 10.63
CA TYR A 165 1.85 8.38 10.38
C TYR A 165 0.62 9.28 10.46
N ASP A 166 0.87 10.56 10.76
CA ASP A 166 -0.17 11.59 10.77
C ASP A 166 -0.59 11.99 9.35
N PHE A 167 0.28 11.73 8.35
CA PHE A 167 0.07 12.08 6.95
C PHE A 167 0.22 10.86 6.04
N THR A 168 -0.70 10.72 5.06
CA THR A 168 -0.72 9.58 4.14
C THR A 168 0.59 9.45 3.37
N ILE A 169 1.14 10.56 2.87
CA ILE A 169 2.39 10.55 2.11
C ILE A 169 3.55 9.90 2.88
N GLN A 170 3.64 10.06 4.21
CA GLN A 170 4.71 9.43 4.99
C GLN A 170 4.52 7.92 5.09
N GLN A 171 3.27 7.48 5.20
CA GLN A 171 2.90 6.07 5.20
C GLN A 171 3.25 5.42 3.86
N GLU A 172 2.91 6.10 2.76
CA GLU A 172 3.15 5.68 1.37
C GLU A 172 4.64 5.62 1.04
N LEU A 173 5.41 6.68 1.34
CA LEU A 173 6.85 6.72 1.10
C LEU A 173 7.62 5.70 1.95
N GLN A 174 7.15 5.39 3.17
CA GLN A 174 7.74 4.29 3.92
C GLN A 174 7.39 2.93 3.30
N ALA A 175 6.17 2.74 2.77
CA ALA A 175 5.80 1.52 2.06
C ALA A 175 6.67 1.34 0.80
N ASP A 176 6.92 2.40 0.03
CA ASP A 176 7.87 2.38 -1.09
C ASP A 176 9.28 2.00 -0.64
N CYS A 177 9.78 2.58 0.45
CA CYS A 177 11.08 2.22 1.02
C CYS A 177 11.15 0.75 1.44
N MET A 178 10.12 0.25 2.12
CA MET A 178 10.04 -1.14 2.55
C MET A 178 9.94 -2.11 1.37
N ALA A 179 9.21 -1.75 0.31
CA ALA A 179 9.17 -2.51 -0.94
C ALA A 179 10.56 -2.57 -1.60
N GLY A 180 11.27 -1.46 -1.64
CA GLY A 180 12.66 -1.40 -2.07
C GLY A 180 13.55 -2.32 -1.25
N ALA A 181 13.51 -2.21 0.08
CA ALA A 181 14.32 -3.03 0.98
C ALA A 181 14.05 -4.53 0.81
N TYR A 182 12.78 -4.92 0.69
CA TYR A 182 12.37 -6.28 0.37
C TYR A 182 13.02 -6.77 -0.93
N LEU A 183 12.85 -6.04 -2.04
CA LEU A 183 13.39 -6.48 -3.33
C LEU A 183 14.92 -6.51 -3.33
N GLY A 184 15.55 -5.46 -2.82
CA GLY A 184 17.01 -5.38 -2.76
C GLY A 184 17.62 -6.48 -1.90
N ASP A 185 16.99 -6.80 -0.76
CA ASP A 185 17.46 -7.90 0.09
C ASP A 185 17.22 -9.27 -0.54
N SER A 186 16.07 -9.48 -1.19
CA SER A 186 15.77 -10.73 -1.90
C SER A 186 16.73 -10.97 -3.09
N VAL A 187 17.15 -9.90 -3.77
CA VAL A 187 18.21 -9.98 -4.79
C VAL A 187 19.56 -10.32 -4.16
N ARG A 188 19.94 -9.63 -3.08
CA ARG A 188 21.19 -9.91 -2.37
C ARG A 188 21.28 -11.32 -1.77
N SER A 189 20.16 -11.89 -1.33
CA SER A 189 20.10 -13.25 -0.78
C SER A 189 20.01 -14.33 -1.86
N GLY A 190 19.72 -13.96 -3.11
CA GLY A 190 19.49 -14.90 -4.21
C GLY A 190 18.09 -15.53 -4.22
N ASP A 191 17.14 -14.98 -3.46
CA ASP A 191 15.73 -15.41 -3.45
C ASP A 191 14.92 -14.82 -4.62
N LEU A 192 15.47 -13.79 -5.27
CA LEU A 192 14.96 -13.14 -6.48
C LEU A 192 16.14 -12.84 -7.40
N THR A 193 15.99 -13.08 -8.70
CA THR A 193 16.95 -12.65 -9.72
C THR A 193 16.27 -11.60 -10.57
N LEU A 194 16.95 -10.48 -10.80
CA LEU A 194 16.48 -9.46 -11.75
C LEU A 194 17.13 -9.68 -13.12
N GLU A 195 16.38 -9.39 -14.17
CA GLU A 195 16.82 -9.40 -15.55
C GLU A 195 17.38 -8.02 -15.96
N ASP A 196 17.99 -7.98 -17.15
CA ASP A 196 18.54 -6.74 -17.72
C ASP A 196 17.40 -5.81 -18.14
N GLY A 197 16.97 -4.94 -17.24
CA GLY A 197 15.90 -3.97 -17.52
C GLY A 197 15.05 -3.66 -16.29
N ASP A 198 14.88 -4.64 -15.40
CA ASP A 198 13.96 -4.59 -14.25
C ASP A 198 14.14 -3.37 -13.35
N LEU A 199 15.38 -2.93 -13.13
CA LEU A 199 15.63 -1.73 -12.32
C LEU A 199 15.08 -0.47 -12.97
N GLU A 200 15.08 -0.40 -14.30
CA GLU A 200 14.44 0.69 -15.04
C GLU A 200 12.93 0.54 -15.06
N GLU A 201 12.41 -0.68 -15.16
CA GLU A 201 10.97 -0.95 -15.02
C GLU A 201 10.43 -0.48 -13.68
N PHE A 202 11.17 -0.69 -12.59
CA PHE A 202 10.80 -0.12 -11.28
C PHE A 202 10.73 1.40 -11.33
N ARG A 203 11.72 2.09 -11.92
CA ARG A 203 11.71 3.57 -12.05
C ARG A 203 10.52 4.06 -12.85
N GLU A 204 10.27 3.46 -14.01
CA GLU A 204 9.18 3.85 -14.89
C GLU A 204 7.82 3.57 -14.24
N GLY A 205 7.68 2.44 -13.57
CA GLY A 205 6.48 2.07 -12.83
C GLY A 205 6.19 3.05 -11.69
N LEU A 206 7.19 3.34 -10.86
CA LEU A 206 7.12 4.35 -9.79
C LEU A 206 6.77 5.75 -10.33
N ALA A 207 7.33 6.12 -11.48
CA ALA A 207 7.00 7.38 -12.13
C ALA A 207 5.56 7.41 -12.65
N ALA A 208 5.02 6.28 -13.11
CA ALA A 208 3.65 6.17 -13.61
C ALA A 208 2.59 6.19 -12.50
N VAL A 209 2.95 5.85 -11.26
CA VAL A 209 2.06 5.85 -10.09
C VAL A 209 2.30 7.00 -9.11
N GLY A 210 3.17 7.95 -9.45
CA GLY A 210 3.39 9.15 -8.64
C GLY A 210 2.25 10.15 -8.76
N ASP A 211 1.99 10.90 -7.70
CA ASP A 211 1.06 12.04 -7.73
C ASP A 211 1.62 13.18 -8.60
N ASP A 212 0.72 14.02 -9.11
CA ASP A 212 1.10 15.30 -9.72
C ASP A 212 1.89 16.16 -8.71
N PRO A 213 2.94 16.91 -9.13
CA PRO A 213 3.75 17.71 -8.22
C PRO A 213 2.98 18.75 -7.39
N ASP A 214 1.81 19.17 -7.87
CA ASP A 214 0.93 20.14 -7.21
C ASP A 214 -0.04 19.50 -6.21
N GLN A 215 -0.08 18.16 -6.11
CA GLN A 215 -0.91 17.45 -5.15
C GLN A 215 -0.45 17.80 -3.72
N PRO A 216 -1.34 18.32 -2.84
CA PRO A 216 -0.95 18.69 -1.49
C PRO A 216 -0.54 17.45 -0.68
N TRP A 217 0.67 17.46 -0.12
CA TRP A 217 1.24 16.34 0.65
C TRP A 217 0.38 15.83 1.83
N PHE A 218 -0.51 16.67 2.37
CA PHE A 218 -1.41 16.34 3.48
C PHE A 218 -2.79 15.84 3.03
N ALA A 219 -3.08 15.84 1.73
CA ALA A 219 -4.36 15.39 1.22
C ALA A 219 -4.52 13.88 1.47
N GLU A 220 -5.71 13.48 1.89
CA GLU A 220 -6.04 12.07 2.00
C GLU A 220 -5.92 11.41 0.63
N GLY A 221 -5.20 10.29 0.55
CA GLY A 221 -4.91 9.61 -0.71
C GLY A 221 -3.71 10.16 -1.47
N SER A 222 -2.89 11.05 -0.88
CA SER A 222 -1.59 11.39 -1.45
C SER A 222 -0.56 10.29 -1.24
N HIS A 223 0.04 9.87 -2.34
CA HIS A 223 1.12 8.87 -2.44
C HIS A 223 2.51 9.52 -2.43
N GLY A 224 2.61 10.77 -2.92
CA GLY A 224 3.87 11.49 -3.12
C GLY A 224 4.27 11.58 -4.59
N THR A 225 5.17 12.51 -4.90
CA THR A 225 5.61 12.73 -6.28
C THR A 225 6.42 11.54 -6.80
N ALA A 226 6.46 11.37 -8.13
CA ALA A 226 7.30 10.35 -8.77
C ALA A 226 8.75 10.33 -8.25
N GLU A 227 9.36 11.50 -8.04
CA GLU A 227 10.71 11.63 -7.48
C GLU A 227 10.79 11.12 -6.04
N GLN A 228 9.87 11.55 -5.16
CA GLN A 228 9.86 11.14 -3.76
C GLN A 228 9.69 9.63 -3.59
N ARG A 229 8.78 9.05 -4.37
CA ARG A 229 8.49 7.61 -4.38
C ARG A 229 9.71 6.82 -4.88
N THR A 230 10.28 7.24 -6.01
CA THR A 230 11.49 6.64 -6.60
C THR A 230 12.66 6.69 -5.63
N ASP A 231 12.95 7.84 -5.05
CA ASP A 231 14.02 8.00 -4.07
C ASP A 231 13.80 7.11 -2.85
N SER A 232 12.56 7.06 -2.33
CA SER A 232 12.25 6.24 -1.16
C SER A 232 12.45 4.77 -1.43
N PHE A 233 11.96 4.29 -2.58
CA PHE A 233 12.19 2.92 -3.05
C PHE A 233 13.68 2.59 -3.18
N PHE A 234 14.45 3.38 -3.94
CA PHE A 234 15.86 3.05 -4.21
C PHE A 234 16.75 3.16 -2.96
N ARG A 235 16.45 4.07 -2.02
CA ARG A 235 17.12 4.07 -0.71
C ARG A 235 16.94 2.73 0.00
N GLY A 236 15.70 2.23 0.08
CA GLY A 236 15.43 0.92 0.69
C GLY A 236 16.12 -0.21 -0.07
N TYR A 237 16.03 -0.19 -1.41
CA TYR A 237 16.67 -1.19 -2.27
C TYR A 237 18.18 -1.29 -2.00
N GLU A 238 18.88 -0.17 -1.90
CA GLU A 238 20.32 -0.12 -1.71
C GLU A 238 20.75 -0.38 -0.26
N GLN A 239 19.99 0.11 0.72
CA GLN A 239 20.43 0.22 2.12
C GLN A 239 19.59 -0.61 3.11
N SER A 240 18.66 -1.43 2.62
CA SER A 240 17.77 -2.30 3.41
C SER A 240 16.88 -1.50 4.38
N LEU A 241 16.30 -2.18 5.38
CA LEU A 241 15.21 -1.65 6.21
C LEU A 241 15.62 -0.51 7.16
N ALA A 242 16.90 -0.39 7.51
CA ALA A 242 17.36 0.61 8.48
C ALA A 242 17.05 2.04 8.01
N VAL A 243 17.20 2.34 6.72
CA VAL A 243 16.88 3.65 6.14
C VAL A 243 15.38 3.93 6.06
N CYS A 244 14.55 2.89 6.16
CA CYS A 244 13.09 3.01 6.24
C CYS A 244 12.60 3.25 7.69
N GLY A 245 13.52 3.38 8.65
CA GLY A 245 13.22 3.50 10.08
C GLY A 245 13.00 2.16 10.77
N LEU A 246 13.47 1.06 10.18
CA LEU A 246 13.34 -0.31 10.68
C LEU A 246 14.73 -0.96 10.78
N GLY A 247 15.45 -0.71 11.89
CA GLY A 247 16.81 -1.22 12.13
C GLY A 247 17.07 -1.53 13.60
#